data_AF-A0A932DV33-F1
#
_entry.id   AF-A0A932DV33-F1
#
_cell.length_a   1.000
_cell.length_b   1.000
_cell.length_c   1.000
_cell.angle_alpha   90.00
_cell.angle_beta   90.00
_cell.angle_gamma   90.00
#
_symmetry.space_group_name_H-M   'P 1'
#
loop_
_entity.id
_entity.type
_entity.pdbx_description
1 polymer ?
#
loop_
_entity_poly.entity_id
_entity_poly.type
_entity_poly.pdbx_seq_one_letter_code
_entity_poly.pdbx_strand_id
1 'polypeptide(L)'
;MHRRINITLPEETARLIDGIAARGDRSRLIAEAVAHYVRARGRARLRKQLREGASRRAERDLRLTQEWFSLDEEAWGRRGR
;
A
#
# COMPACT_ATOMS: atom_id res chain seq x y z
N MET A 1 1.25 24.80 -1.94
CA MET A 1 1.14 25.24 -3.36
C MET A 1 -0.04 24.53 -4.00
N HIS A 2 -0.85 25.25 -4.79
CA HIS A 2 -1.99 24.69 -5.52
C HIS A 2 -1.80 24.90 -7.02
N ARG A 3 -2.16 23.91 -7.84
CA ARG A 3 -2.14 24.00 -9.31
C ARG A 3 -3.57 23.83 -9.82
N ARG A 4 -4.07 24.80 -10.59
CA ARG A 4 -5.38 24.69 -11.24
C ARG A 4 -5.26 23.83 -12.50
N ILE A 5 -6.18 22.90 -12.65
CA ILE A 5 -6.23 21.94 -13.77
C ILE A 5 -7.67 21.94 -14.28
N ASN A 6 -7.86 21.99 -15.60
CA ASN A 6 -9.18 21.80 -16.21
C ASN A 6 -9.33 20.32 -16.55
N ILE A 7 -10.36 19.68 -16.03
CA ILE A 7 -10.66 18.26 -16.27
C ILE A 7 -12.12 18.12 -16.67
N THR A 8 -12.39 17.21 -17.59
CA THR A 8 -13.76 16.81 -17.94
C THR A 8 -14.13 15.62 -17.08
N LEU A 9 -15.26 15.71 -16.40
CA LEU A 9 -15.82 14.62 -15.59
C LEU A 9 -17.17 14.21 -16.18
N PRO A 10 -17.55 12.92 -16.07
CA PRO A 10 -18.92 12.50 -16.34
C PRO A 10 -19.91 13.33 -15.50
N GLU A 11 -21.07 13.61 -16.08
CA GLU A 11 -22.05 14.48 -15.43
C GLU A 11 -22.55 13.90 -14.11
N GLU A 12 -22.69 12.57 -14.03
CA GLU A 12 -23.01 11.85 -12.80
C GLU A 12 -22.00 12.12 -11.68
N THR A 13 -20.71 12.09 -12.00
CA THR A 13 -19.62 12.36 -11.05
C THR A 13 -19.63 13.83 -10.61
N ALA A 14 -19.90 14.76 -11.53
CA ALA A 14 -20.04 16.17 -11.19
C ALA A 14 -21.22 16.41 -10.23
N ARG A 15 -22.36 15.75 -10.47
CA ARG A 15 -23.53 15.83 -9.58
C ARG A 15 -23.24 15.25 -8.18
N LEU A 16 -22.49 14.14 -8.09
CA LEU A 16 -22.06 13.58 -6.81
C LEU A 16 -21.17 14.54 -6.02
N ILE A 17 -20.22 15.18 -6.71
CA ILE A 17 -19.36 16.20 -6.11
C ILE A 17 -20.20 17.37 -5.62
N ASP A 18 -21.18 17.81 -6.40
CA ASP A 18 -22.06 18.93 -6.08
C ASP A 18 -23.01 18.65 -4.91
N GLY A 19 -23.45 17.39 -4.77
CA GLY A 19 -24.30 16.97 -3.65
C GLY A 19 -23.54 16.90 -2.31
N ILE A 20 -22.23 16.69 -2.35
CA ILE A 20 -21.40 16.50 -1.14
C ILE A 20 -20.64 17.78 -0.77
N ALA A 21 -20.06 18.46 -1.75
CA ALA A 21 -19.24 19.64 -1.51
C ALA A 21 -20.09 20.91 -1.57
N ALA A 22 -20.12 21.65 -0.46
CA ALA A 22 -20.61 23.03 -0.46
C ALA A 22 -19.78 23.91 -1.42
N ARG A 23 -20.34 25.05 -1.84
CA ARG A 23 -19.67 26.01 -2.75
C ARG A 23 -18.26 26.33 -2.23
N GLY A 24 -17.25 25.96 -3.01
CA GLY A 24 -15.83 26.20 -2.71
C GLY A 24 -15.04 24.94 -2.31
N ASP A 25 -15.70 23.85 -1.91
CA ASP A 25 -15.03 22.68 -1.35
C ASP A 25 -14.80 21.54 -2.36
N ARG A 26 -15.23 21.73 -3.62
CA ARG A 26 -15.08 20.73 -4.70
C ARG A 26 -13.61 20.32 -4.91
N SER A 27 -12.70 21.29 -4.94
CA SER A 27 -11.27 21.04 -5.14
C SER A 27 -10.66 20.23 -3.99
N ARG A 28 -11.12 20.47 -2.75
CA ARG A 28 -10.68 19.72 -1.58
C ARG A 28 -11.19 18.28 -1.63
N LEU A 29 -12.48 18.10 -1.92
CA LEU A 29 -13.09 16.77 -2.07
C LEU A 29 -12.37 15.96 -3.15
N ILE A 30 -12.09 16.56 -4.31
CA ILE A 30 -11.34 15.91 -5.39
C ILE A 30 -9.93 15.53 -4.93
N ALA A 31 -9.23 16.43 -4.23
CA ALA A 31 -7.89 16.15 -3.72
C ALA A 31 -7.87 14.98 -2.71
N GLU A 32 -8.84 14.95 -1.79
CA GLU A 32 -8.99 13.86 -0.82
C GLU A 32 -9.31 12.52 -1.50
N ALA A 33 -10.23 12.52 -2.47
CA ALA A 33 -10.59 11.34 -3.25
C ALA A 33 -9.39 10.78 -4.04
N VAL A 34 -8.61 11.65 -4.70
CA VAL A 34 -7.40 11.25 -5.42
C VAL A 34 -6.35 10.68 -4.47
N ALA A 35 -6.09 11.34 -3.35
CA ALA A 35 -5.13 10.86 -2.35
C ALA A 35 -5.53 9.49 -1.79
N HIS A 36 -6.83 9.31 -1.48
CA HIS A 36 -7.36 8.03 -1.03
C HIS A 36 -7.19 6.94 -2.09
N TYR A 37 -7.56 7.21 -3.34
CA TYR A 37 -7.44 6.25 -4.44
C TYR A 37 -5.99 5.81 -4.68
N VAL A 38 -5.05 6.77 -4.73
CA VAL A 38 -3.63 6.48 -4.93
C VAL A 38 -3.07 5.65 -3.76
N ARG A 39 -3.38 6.00 -2.51
CA ARG A 39 -2.97 5.22 -1.33
C ARG A 39 -3.54 3.80 -1.35
N ALA A 40 -4.81 3.64 -1.70
CA ALA A 40 -5.46 2.33 -1.78
C ALA A 40 -4.82 1.45 -2.87
N ARG A 41 -4.62 2.00 -4.08
CA ARG A 41 -4.00 1.29 -5.21
C ARG A 41 -2.53 0.97 -4.94
N GLY A 42 -1.80 1.88 -4.30
CA GLY A 42 -0.42 1.68 -3.86
C GLY A 42 -0.27 0.51 -2.90
N ARG A 43 -1.12 0.42 -1.86
CA ARG A 43 -1.13 -0.70 -0.92
C ARG A 43 -1.44 -2.03 -1.60
N ALA A 44 -2.42 -2.06 -2.52
CA ALA A 44 -2.75 -3.27 -3.26
C ALA A 44 -1.58 -3.75 -4.13
N ARG A 45 -0.93 -2.84 -4.86
CA ARG A 45 0.26 -3.14 -5.67
C ARG A 45 1.42 -3.64 -4.80
N LEU A 46 1.68 -2.98 -3.68
CA LEU A 46 2.75 -3.37 -2.76
C LEU A 46 2.51 -4.78 -2.20
N ARG A 47 1.30 -5.10 -1.75
CA ARG A 47 0.94 -6.46 -1.28
C ARG A 47 1.17 -7.52 -2.35
N LYS A 48 0.80 -7.22 -3.61
CA LYS A 48 1.05 -8.13 -4.73
C LYS A 48 2.54 -8.40 -4.92
N GLN A 49 3.36 -7.34 -4.96
CA GLN A 49 4.81 -7.45 -5.13
C GLN A 49 5.48 -8.19 -3.97
N LEU A 50 5.04 -7.94 -2.72
CA LEU A 50 5.53 -8.66 -1.55
C LEU A 50 5.23 -10.15 -1.63
N ARG A 51 4.00 -10.52 -2.00
CA ARG A 51 3.59 -11.92 -2.16
C ARG A 51 4.40 -12.61 -3.25
N GLU A 52 4.54 -11.99 -4.42
CA GLU A 52 5.34 -12.54 -5.52
C GLU A 52 6.81 -12.70 -5.13
N GLY A 53 7.38 -11.71 -4.43
CA GLY A 53 8.74 -11.76 -3.93
C GLY A 53 8.96 -12.89 -2.91
N ALA A 54 8.04 -13.04 -1.94
CA ALA A 54 8.09 -14.11 -0.95
C ALA A 54 7.99 -15.49 -1.63
N SER A 55 7.05 -15.68 -2.55
CA SER A 55 6.90 -16.94 -3.28
C SER A 55 8.14 -17.29 -4.11
N ARG A 56 8.75 -16.31 -4.79
CA ARG A 56 9.97 -16.54 -5.59
C ARG A 56 11.19 -16.90 -4.74
N ARG A 57 11.25 -16.44 -3.48
CA ARG A 57 12.40 -16.64 -2.60
C ARG A 57 12.17 -17.75 -1.56
N ALA A 58 10.97 -18.33 -1.51
CA ALA A 58 10.57 -19.31 -0.50
C ALA A 58 11.56 -20.47 -0.35
N GLU A 59 12.00 -21.07 -1.46
CA GLU A 59 12.95 -22.19 -1.44
C GLU A 59 14.32 -21.79 -0.89
N ARG A 60 14.85 -20.65 -1.36
CA ARG A 60 16.12 -20.11 -0.88
C ARG A 60 16.05 -19.76 0.61
N ASP A 61 14.97 -19.10 1.02
CA ASP A 61 14.78 -18.64 2.39
C ASP A 61 14.60 -19.85 3.35
N LEU A 62 13.92 -20.92 2.89
CA LEU A 62 13.82 -22.18 3.62
C LEU A 62 15.19 -22.85 3.77
N ARG A 63 15.97 -22.95 2.68
CA ARG A 63 17.30 -23.56 2.71
C ARG A 63 18.24 -22.80 3.65
N LEU A 64 18.26 -21.48 3.56
CA LEU A 64 19.05 -20.62 4.46
C LEU A 64 18.64 -20.85 5.93
N THR A 65 17.34 -20.92 6.22
CA THR A 65 16.85 -21.17 7.58
C THR A 65 17.32 -22.53 8.09
N GLN A 66 17.27 -23.58 7.26
CA GLN A 66 17.72 -24.93 7.62
C GLN A 66 19.23 -24.98 7.85
N GLU A 67 20.04 -24.29 7.04
CA GLU A 67 21.49 -24.21 7.20
C GLU A 67 21.89 -23.55 8.53
N TRP A 68 21.11 -22.58 9.01
CA TRP A 68 21.39 -21.81 10.22
C TRP A 68 20.73 -22.36 11.48
N PHE A 69 19.80 -23.31 11.35
CA PHE A 69 18.98 -23.84 12.45
C PHE A 69 19.84 -24.41 13.60
N SER A 70 20.91 -25.12 13.26
CA SER A 70 21.83 -25.72 14.24
C SER A 70 22.60 -24.69 15.07
N LEU A 71 22.88 -23.51 14.49
CA LEU A 71 23.61 -22.44 15.17
C LEU A 71 22.69 -21.66 16.13
N ASP A 72 21.40 -21.54 15.79
CA ASP A 72 20.41 -20.88 16.64
C ASP A 72 20.09 -21.72 17.90
N GLU A 73 19.94 -23.05 17.80
CA GLU A 73 19.69 -23.89 19.00
C GLU A 73 20.83 -23.80 20.03
N GLU A 74 22.09 -23.75 19.59
CA GLU A 74 23.24 -23.58 20.50
C GLU A 74 23.28 -22.21 21.18
N ALA A 75 22.84 -21.15 20.49
CA ALA A 75 22.83 -19.78 21.00
C ALA A 75 21.70 -19.54 22.02
N TRP A 76 20.51 -20.09 21.76
CA TRP A 76 19.35 -19.97 22.68
C TRP A 76 19.47 -20.91 23.89
N GLY A 77 20.02 -22.12 23.73
CA GLY A 77 20.28 -23.05 24.84
C GLY A 77 21.34 -22.56 25.82
N ARG A 78 22.30 -21.73 25.38
CA ARG A 78 23.35 -21.14 26.23
C ARG A 78 22.93 -19.91 27.02
N ARG A 79 21.88 -19.17 26.60
CA ARG A 79 21.37 -17.99 27.32
C ARG A 79 20.30 -18.30 28.37
N GLY A 80 19.80 -19.54 28.40
CA GLY A 80 18.78 -20.00 29.35
C GLY A 80 19.30 -20.73 30.60
N ARG A 81 20.61 -20.69 30.88
CA ARG A 81 21.21 -21.22 32.12
C ARG A 81 21.87 -20.11 32.93
#